data_AF-A0A3C1UCT9-F1
#
_entry.id   AF-A0A3C1UCT9-F1
#
_cell.length_a   1.000
_cell.length_b   1.000
_cell.length_c   1.000
_cell.angle_alpha   90.00
_cell.angle_beta   90.00
_cell.angle_gamma   90.00
#
_symmetry.space_group_name_H-M   'P 1'
#
loop_
_entity.id
_entity.type
_entity.pdbx_description
1 polymer ?
#
loop_
_entity_poly.entity_id
_entity_poly.type
_entity_poly.pdbx_seq_one_letter_code
_entity_poly.pdbx_strand_id
1 'polypeptide(L)' 'MMTKDDLAEWWSGLAISEKERIASKIASKRAGKAKKVTYPECTVVWNSLDQELQEKVYAHCTDDHGLLLAEYKAGDTYSF' A
#
# COMPACT_ATOMS: atom_id res chain seq x y z
N MET A 1 -4.13 4.78 -18.26
CA MET A 1 -5.11 4.20 -17.34
C MET A 1 -4.69 2.78 -17.10
N MET A 2 -4.58 2.35 -15.84
CA MET A 2 -4.16 0.98 -15.53
C MET A 2 -5.36 0.06 -15.65
N THR A 3 -5.16 -1.15 -16.14
CA THR A 3 -6.21 -2.17 -16.13
C THR A 3 -6.37 -2.75 -14.73
N LYS A 4 -7.49 -3.44 -14.49
CA LYS A 4 -7.66 -4.21 -13.24
C LYS A 4 -6.61 -5.31 -13.09
N ASP A 5 -6.15 -5.88 -14.20
CA ASP A 5 -5.15 -6.94 -14.19
C ASP A 5 -3.77 -6.38 -13.80
N ASP A 6 -3.39 -5.20 -14.31
CA ASP A 6 -2.13 -4.54 -13.91
C ASP A 6 -2.12 -4.22 -12.40
N LEU A 7 -3.25 -3.77 -11.86
CA LEU A 7 -3.40 -3.44 -10.44
C LEU A 7 -3.40 -4.71 -9.56
N ALA A 8 -3.98 -5.80 -10.05
CA ALA A 8 -3.94 -7.09 -9.39
C ALA A 8 -2.52 -7.68 -9.39
N GLU A 9 -1.80 -7.56 -10.50
CA GLU A 9 -0.40 -7.97 -10.61
C GLU A 9 0.46 -7.19 -9.62
N TRP A 10 0.35 -5.86 -9.60
CA TRP A 10 1.05 -5.02 -8.62
C TRP A 10 0.74 -5.44 -7.18
N TRP A 11 -0.54 -5.58 -6.82
CA TRP A 11 -0.94 -5.99 -5.48
C TRP A 11 -0.42 -7.39 -5.12
N SER A 12 -0.38 -8.31 -6.09
CA SER A 12 0.14 -9.65 -5.89
C SER A 12 1.63 -9.65 -5.56
N GLY A 13 2.41 -8.75 -6.18
CA GLY A 13 3.85 -8.63 -6.03
C GLY A 13 4.34 -7.98 -4.72
N LEU A 14 3.47 -7.27 -3.99
CA LEU A 14 3.84 -6.67 -2.70
C LEU A 14 4.12 -7.73 -1.62
N ALA A 15 4.99 -7.40 -0.65
CA ALA A 15 5.16 -8.21 0.54
C ALA A 15 3.90 -8.16 1.43
N ILE A 16 3.66 -9.20 2.25
CA ILE A 16 2.50 -9.25 3.15
C ILE A 16 2.43 -8.02 4.05
N SER A 17 3.56 -7.61 4.65
CA SER A 17 3.64 -6.43 5.51
C SER A 17 3.24 -5.14 4.80
N GLU A 18 3.53 -5.01 3.51
CA GLU A 18 3.14 -3.85 2.70
C GLU A 18 1.64 -3.87 2.41
N LYS A 19 1.08 -5.03 2.05
CA LYS A 19 -0.37 -5.21 1.86
C LYS A 19 -1.14 -4.85 3.12
N GLU A 20 -0.70 -5.34 4.27
CA GLU A 20 -1.29 -5.04 5.57
C GLU A 20 -1.22 -3.55 5.91
N ARG A 21 -0.07 -2.90 5.66
CA ARG A 21 0.13 -1.46 5.89
C ARG A 21 -0.83 -0.62 5.04
N ILE A 22 -0.90 -0.90 3.73
CA ILE A 22 -1.77 -0.19 2.79
C ILE A 22 -3.23 -0.41 3.16
N ALA A 23 -3.66 -1.66 3.36
CA ALA A 23 -5.03 -2.00 3.73
C ALA A 23 -5.44 -1.38 5.08
N SER A 24 -4.54 -1.34 6.07
CA SER A 24 -4.79 -0.70 7.36
C SER A 24 -4.99 0.82 7.22
N LYS A 25 -4.19 1.50 6.38
CA LYS A 25 -4.40 2.93 6.08
C LYS A 25 -5.76 3.18 5.41
N ILE A 26 -6.10 2.37 4.42
CA ILE A 26 -7.40 2.44 3.72
C ILE A 26 -8.55 2.24 4.71
N ALA A 27 -8.50 1.16 5.51
CA ALA A 27 -9.53 0.82 6.46
C ALA A 27 -9.67 1.87 7.56
N SER A 28 -8.55 2.44 8.02
CA SER A 28 -8.56 3.53 9.00
C SER A 28 -9.23 4.79 8.46
N LYS A 29 -8.92 5.18 7.22
CA LYS A 29 -9.51 6.35 6.56
C LYS A 29 -11.02 6.16 6.36
N ARG A 30 -11.46 4.98 5.94
CA ARG A 30 -12.89 4.65 5.78
C ARG A 30 -13.65 4.63 7.11
N ALA A 31 -13.02 4.14 8.18
CA ALA A 31 -13.64 4.03 9.49
C ALA A 31 -13.57 5.31 10.33
N GLY A 32 -12.79 6.31 9.92
CA GLY A 32 -12.53 7.53 10.70
C GLY A 32 -11.72 7.31 11.98
N LYS A 33 -11.15 6.11 12.18
CA LYS A 33 -10.34 5.74 13.35
C LYS A 33 -9.29 4.72 12.96
N ALA A 34 -8.20 4.63 13.72
CA ALA A 34 -7.15 3.65 13.50
C ALA A 34 -7.73 2.22 13.51
N LYS A 35 -7.49 1.49 12.43
CA LYS A 35 -7.89 0.10 12.24
C LYS A 35 -6.77 -0.67 11.57
N LYS A 36 -6.26 -1.70 12.27
CA LYS A 36 -5.29 -2.64 11.72
C LYS A 36 -6.03 -3.72 10.93
N VAL A 37 -5.47 -4.08 9.78
CA VAL A 37 -5.93 -5.16 8.90
C VAL A 37 -4.74 -6.04 8.59
N THR A 38 -4.89 -7.34 8.82
CA THR A 38 -3.87 -8.37 8.62
C THR A 38 -4.16 -9.19 7.37
N TYR A 39 -3.22 -10.03 6.96
CA TYR A 39 -3.46 -11.06 5.97
C TYR A 39 -4.32 -12.19 6.56
N PRO A 40 -5.32 -12.72 5.83
CA PRO A 40 -5.67 -12.41 4.43
C PRO A 40 -6.67 -11.25 4.23
N GLU A 41 -7.20 -10.67 5.31
CA GLU A 41 -8.23 -9.61 5.23
C GLU A 41 -7.78 -8.38 4.44
N CYS A 42 -6.47 -8.09 4.40
CA CYS A 42 -5.91 -6.97 3.63
C CYS A 42 -6.25 -7.07 2.14
N THR A 43 -6.27 -8.29 1.58
CA THR A 43 -6.62 -8.55 0.19
C THR A 43 -8.11 -8.36 -0.05
N VAL A 44 -8.95 -8.71 0.93
CA VAL A 44 -10.39 -8.44 0.86
C VAL A 44 -10.66 -6.94 0.83
N VAL A 45 -9.95 -6.16 1.65
CA VAL A 45 -10.04 -4.70 1.65
C VAL A 45 -9.63 -4.13 0.29
N TRP A 46 -8.52 -4.59 -0.27
CA TRP A 46 -8.07 -4.17 -1.61
C TRP A 46 -9.08 -4.48 -2.71
N ASN A 47 -9.63 -5.70 -2.73
CA ASN A 47 -10.60 -6.13 -3.73
C ASN A 47 -11.98 -5.43 -3.58
N SER A 48 -12.25 -4.84 -2.42
CA SER A 48 -13.46 -4.04 -2.17
C SER A 48 -13.38 -2.61 -2.72
N LEU A 49 -12.20 -2.18 -3.21
CA LEU A 49 -12.04 -0.89 -3.84
C LEU A 49 -12.56 -0.93 -5.28
N ASP A 50 -13.11 0.19 -5.75
CA ASP A 50 -13.28 0.39 -7.18
C ASP A 50 -11.91 0.62 -7.86
N GLN A 51 -11.89 0.50 -9.19
CA GLN A 51 -10.66 0.62 -9.96
C GLN A 51 -10.03 2.01 -9.82
N GLU A 52 -10.84 3.07 -9.77
CA GLU A 52 -10.34 4.45 -9.63
C GLU A 52 -9.59 4.66 -8.31
N LEU A 53 -10.11 4.12 -7.20
CA LEU A 53 -9.43 4.15 -5.91
C LEU A 53 -8.19 3.27 -5.90
N GLN A 54 -8.22 2.11 -6.55
CA GLN A 54 -7.03 1.27 -6.70
C GLN A 54 -5.92 2.01 -7.47
N GLU A 55 -6.26 2.69 -8.56
CA GLU A 55 -5.33 3.54 -9.31
C GLU A 55 -4.76 4.67 -8.46
N LYS A 56 -5.59 5.36 -7.66
CA LYS A 56 -5.12 6.42 -6.76
C LYS A 56 -4.17 5.89 -5.68
N VAL A 57 -4.47 4.72 -5.11
CA VAL A 57 -3.60 4.09 -4.12
C VAL A 57 -2.29 3.64 -4.77
N TYR A 58 -2.36 3.01 -5.95
CA TYR A 58 -1.20 2.64 -6.74
C TYR A 58 -0.32 3.87 -6.96
N ALA A 59 -0.86 4.94 -7.55
CA ALA A 59 -0.11 6.16 -7.84
C ALA A 59 0.49 6.77 -6.57
N HIS A 60 -0.24 6.84 -5.46
CA HIS A 60 0.31 7.35 -4.20
C HIS A 60 1.42 6.46 -3.60
N CYS A 61 1.40 5.16 -3.90
CA CYS A 61 2.41 4.22 -3.42
C CYS A 61 3.61 4.09 -4.36
N THR A 62 3.48 4.51 -5.63
CA THR A 62 4.54 4.41 -6.65
C THR A 62 5.13 5.76 -7.06
N ASP A 63 4.39 6.86 -6.92
CA ASP A 63 4.77 8.22 -7.34
C ASP A 63 5.15 9.11 -6.13
N ASP A 64 4.33 9.14 -5.08
CA ASP A 64 4.56 9.98 -3.88
C ASP A 64 5.49 9.35 -2.83
N HIS A 65 5.47 8.03 -2.73
CA HIS A 65 6.44 7.29 -1.94
C HIS A 65 7.40 6.63 -2.91
N GLY A 66 8.39 7.40 -3.34
CA GLY A 66 9.62 6.78 -3.81
C GLY A 66 10.00 5.71 -2.78
N LEU A 67 9.96 4.45 -3.19
CA LEU A 67 10.76 3.39 -2.58
C LEU A 67 12.25 3.66 -2.87
N LEU A 68 12.68 4.91 -2.75
CA LEU A 68 13.95 5.22 -2.15
C LEU A 68 13.79 4.86 -0.67
N LEU A 69 13.95 3.57 -0.36
CA LEU A 69 14.95 3.27 0.66
C LEU A 69 16.14 4.14 0.27
N ALA A 70 16.39 5.22 1.01
CA ALA A 70 17.59 6.01 0.79
C ALA A 70 18.73 5.00 0.68
N GLU A 71 19.42 4.97 -0.46
CA GLU A 71 20.62 4.15 -0.59
C GLU A 71 21.45 4.44 0.65
N TYR A 72 21.63 3.42 1.50
CA TYR A 72 22.43 3.54 2.69
C TYR A 72 23.79 4.11 2.29
N LYS A 73 24.08 5.33 2.73
CA LYS A 73 25.43 5.88 2.68
C LYS A 73 26.05 5.62 4.05
N ALA A 74 27.26 5.07 4.06
CA ALA A 74 28.00 4.86 5.30
C ALA A 74 28.12 6.19 6.06
N GLY A 75 27.39 6.32 7.16
CA GLY A 75 27.34 7.54 7.99
C GLY A 75 25.95 7.95 8.48
N ASP A 76 24.86 7.44 7.90
CA ASP A 76 23.51 7.85 8.31
C ASP A 76 23.05 7.11 9.58
N THR A 77 22.78 7.88 10.65
CA THR A 77 22.16 7.37 11.89
C THR A 77 20.68 7.77 11.94
N TYR A 78 19.79 6.78 11.86
CA TYR A 78 18.37 6.98 12.13
C TYR A 78 18.07 6.68 13.59
N SER A 79 17.45 7.64 14.28
CA SER A 79 16.92 7.46 15.64
C SER A 79 15.46 7.02 15.53
N PHE A 80 15.11 5.92 16.21
CA PHE A 80 13.76 5.34 16.28
C PHE A 80 12.82 6.17 17.16
#